data_AF-A0A2H0LSM4-F1
#
_entry.id   AF-A0A2H0LSM4-F1
#
_cell.length_a   1.000
_cell.length_b   1.000
_cell.length_c   1.000
_cell.angle_alpha   90.00
_cell.angle_beta   90.00
_cell.angle_gamma   90.00
#
_symmetry.space_group_name_H-M   'P 1'
#
loop_
_entity.id
_entity.type
_entity.pdbx_description
1 polymer ?
#
loop_
_entity_poly.entity_id
_entity_poly.type
_entity_poly.pdbx_seq_one_letter_code
_entity_poly.pdbx_strand_id
1 'polypeptide(L)'
;MKQLLRHFLSAGSLFGLLLAGVCLLCSGCNEFLDQAAANNQIQVETSAHEIYLGDQVVLNYVFLTRQESEYLGISELGDFSGAWLERHELPPQANDLELATWESSQFLRFNKESITVIPAHAGKHLIQPPAVVIELQQQILPRTYRLILKPRPIEIVVKDFPRWRKPSSFSGWSGVLNISSSVHTDQLTEEGVVHEKLVLSGRGNIQDMHLPPVVVGSDFQLIKVSEEVQYKRKNGAIDISKTFDLTLKPTHVGSLTIPATSIDYFNTKEQRYRKLKIDQQKVQIDQLKLIDSFTPERPLQDKQTLLILLDISKSMAIQDYERQSRLEAAKKVLKDFIHSQAGSYVGLETFDVNKQTMLPLAQDHDVTLIDTSLASIDPSVKESRSMLYSLLLDSAEELKSFSTRADIVVITDVQDDWSYVDAALASELLKLDGMTVHVIALGHDLSDGVPFFDPITKKEIPYSDVAVDRHALKKLAESTGGDYAHAKSLDDLRRAFDHLQETVR
;
A
#
# COMPACT_ATOMS: atom_id res chain seq x y z
N MET A 1 -56.84 15.26 30.12
CA MET A 1 -56.39 13.91 30.53
C MET A 1 -56.74 13.56 31.98
N LYS A 2 -56.39 14.37 33.00
CA LYS A 2 -56.77 14.13 34.42
C LYS A 2 -58.28 14.07 34.71
N GLN A 3 -59.11 14.76 33.91
CA GLN A 3 -60.58 14.68 34.02
C GLN A 3 -61.20 13.43 33.34
N LEU A 4 -60.53 12.88 32.31
CA LEU A 4 -60.96 11.64 31.64
C LEU A 4 -60.70 10.39 32.48
N LEU A 5 -59.64 10.41 33.30
CA LEU A 5 -59.30 9.30 34.22
C LEU A 5 -60.29 9.13 35.39
N ARG A 6 -60.94 10.20 35.86
CA ARG A 6 -61.91 10.11 36.97
C ARG A 6 -63.23 9.43 36.58
N HIS A 7 -63.61 9.44 35.30
CA HIS A 7 -64.81 8.76 34.81
C HIS A 7 -64.61 7.25 34.59
N PHE A 8 -63.38 6.80 34.34
CA PHE A 8 -63.10 5.37 34.10
C PHE A 8 -62.76 4.59 35.37
N LEU A 9 -62.35 5.24 36.46
CA LEU A 9 -62.04 4.60 37.74
C LEU A 9 -63.28 4.22 38.59
N SER A 10 -64.48 4.70 38.23
CA SER A 10 -65.73 4.36 38.94
C SER A 10 -66.48 3.15 38.36
N ALA A 11 -66.02 2.59 37.24
CA ALA A 11 -66.57 1.37 36.66
C ALA A 11 -65.45 0.32 36.60
N GLY A 12 -65.43 -0.60 37.57
CA GLY A 12 -64.44 -1.68 37.70
C GLY A 12 -64.48 -2.69 36.55
N SER A 13 -64.17 -2.24 35.33
CA SER A 13 -64.05 -3.08 34.15
C SER A 13 -62.57 -3.42 33.90
N LEU A 14 -62.31 -4.67 33.49
CA LEU A 14 -60.98 -5.15 33.08
C LEU A 14 -60.30 -4.23 32.05
N PHE A 15 -61.09 -3.51 31.25
CA PHE A 15 -60.61 -2.56 30.23
C PHE A 15 -59.90 -1.34 30.84
N GLY A 16 -60.34 -0.87 32.00
CA GLY A 16 -59.70 0.23 32.73
C GLY A 16 -58.35 -0.16 33.35
N LEU A 17 -58.22 -1.41 33.81
CA LEU A 17 -56.96 -1.99 34.30
C LEU A 17 -55.96 -2.24 33.16
N LEU A 18 -56.43 -2.63 31.97
CA LEU A 18 -55.60 -2.81 30.78
C LEU A 18 -55.10 -1.46 30.23
N LEU A 19 -55.94 -0.43 30.16
CA LEU A 19 -55.52 0.92 29.77
C LEU A 19 -54.60 1.58 30.82
N ALA A 20 -54.83 1.33 32.12
CA ALA A 20 -53.93 1.77 33.18
C ALA A 20 -52.58 1.04 33.09
N GLY A 21 -52.56 -0.28 32.82
CA GLY A 21 -51.36 -1.07 32.61
C GLY A 21 -50.56 -0.65 31.37
N VAL A 22 -51.22 -0.35 30.25
CA VAL A 22 -50.59 0.20 29.04
C VAL A 22 -50.08 1.62 29.26
N CYS A 23 -50.81 2.47 30.02
CA CYS A 23 -50.33 3.78 30.43
C CYS A 23 -49.12 3.68 31.38
N LEU A 24 -49.11 2.77 32.35
CA LEU A 24 -48.00 2.50 33.28
C LEU A 24 -46.77 1.96 32.54
N LEU A 25 -46.97 1.12 31.52
CA LEU A 25 -45.90 0.63 30.63
C LEU A 25 -45.35 1.75 29.72
N CYS A 26 -46.19 2.64 29.19
CA CYS A 26 -45.74 3.81 28.43
C CYS A 26 -45.05 4.86 29.32
N SER A 27 -45.58 5.13 30.52
CA SER A 27 -44.97 6.08 31.44
C SER A 27 -43.67 5.55 32.02
N GLY A 28 -43.57 4.26 32.34
CA GLY A 28 -42.32 3.64 32.78
C GLY A 28 -41.26 3.55 31.68
N CYS A 29 -41.67 3.48 30.40
CA CYS A 29 -40.77 3.55 29.25
C CYS A 29 -40.21 4.98 29.06
N ASN A 30 -41.06 6.01 29.17
CA ASN A 30 -40.62 7.41 29.14
C ASN A 30 -39.74 7.75 30.34
N GLU A 31 -40.10 7.30 31.55
CA GLU A 31 -39.32 7.55 32.77
C GLU A 31 -37.94 6.86 32.72
N PHE A 32 -37.85 5.64 32.17
CA PHE A 32 -36.58 4.97 31.93
C PHE A 32 -35.69 5.72 30.93
N LEU A 33 -36.27 6.20 29.81
CA LEU A 33 -35.52 6.95 28.80
C LEU A 33 -35.08 8.33 29.31
N ASP A 34 -35.92 9.02 30.08
CA ASP A 34 -35.58 10.30 30.72
C ASP A 34 -34.44 10.13 31.74
N GLN A 35 -34.51 9.07 32.56
CA GLN A 35 -33.45 8.74 33.52
C GLN A 35 -32.16 8.31 32.82
N ALA A 36 -32.26 7.52 31.75
CA ALA A 36 -31.12 7.13 30.92
C ALA A 36 -30.43 8.36 30.28
N ALA A 37 -31.20 9.32 29.77
CA ALA A 37 -30.66 10.57 29.23
C ALA A 37 -29.98 11.44 30.30
N ALA A 38 -30.48 11.43 31.55
CA ALA A 38 -29.83 12.13 32.66
C ALA A 38 -28.53 11.43 33.13
N ASN A 39 -28.50 10.10 33.10
CA ASN A 39 -27.39 9.28 33.58
C ASN A 39 -26.23 9.11 32.59
N ASN A 40 -26.41 9.50 31.33
CA ASN A 40 -25.37 9.40 30.29
C ASN A 40 -25.17 10.76 29.62
N GLN A 41 -23.95 11.29 29.70
CA GLN A 41 -23.55 12.53 29.03
C GLN A 41 -22.38 12.24 28.09
N ILE A 42 -22.32 13.01 27.00
CA ILE A 42 -21.16 13.03 26.11
C ILE A 42 -20.60 14.44 26.04
N GLN A 43 -19.29 14.54 26.19
CA GLN A 43 -18.53 15.74 25.95
C GLN A 43 -17.47 15.45 24.90
N VAL A 44 -17.13 16.46 24.11
CA VAL A 44 -15.95 16.41 23.24
C VAL A 44 -14.97 17.45 23.76
N GLU A 45 -13.77 16.97 24.14
CA GLU A 45 -12.65 17.82 24.51
C GLU A 45 -11.76 18.01 23.30
N THR A 46 -11.41 19.26 22.98
CA THR A 46 -10.51 19.57 21.87
C THR A 46 -9.08 19.78 22.36
N SER A 47 -8.09 19.32 21.61
CA SER A 47 -6.67 19.58 21.88
C SER A 47 -6.30 21.06 21.75
N ALA A 48 -7.03 21.83 20.95
CA ALA A 48 -6.82 23.26 20.75
C ALA A 48 -8.10 23.95 20.20
N HIS A 49 -8.32 25.21 20.60
CA HIS A 49 -9.40 26.05 20.07
C HIS A 49 -8.89 27.04 19.01
N GLU A 50 -7.58 27.18 18.89
CA GLU A 50 -6.94 28.08 17.94
C GLU A 50 -5.68 27.42 17.39
N ILE A 51 -5.63 27.24 16.08
CA ILE A 51 -4.52 26.61 15.36
C ILE A 51 -4.17 27.40 14.10
N TYR A 52 -3.04 27.11 13.48
CA TYR A 52 -2.74 27.61 12.13
C TYR A 52 -3.26 26.65 11.06
N LEU A 53 -3.51 27.17 9.88
CA LEU A 53 -3.86 26.37 8.70
C LEU A 53 -2.84 25.26 8.50
N GLY A 54 -3.34 24.03 8.32
CA GLY A 54 -2.54 22.82 8.14
C GLY A 54 -2.01 22.17 9.42
N ASP A 55 -2.26 22.76 10.60
CA ASP A 55 -2.16 22.01 11.86
C ASP A 55 -3.40 21.14 12.08
N GLN A 56 -3.31 20.21 13.03
CA GLN A 56 -4.39 19.29 13.36
C GLN A 56 -5.04 19.61 14.70
N VAL A 57 -6.33 19.30 14.81
CA VAL A 57 -7.05 19.30 16.09
C VAL A 57 -7.55 17.90 16.37
N VAL A 58 -7.30 17.42 17.59
CA VAL A 58 -7.83 16.15 18.07
C VAL A 58 -9.07 16.42 18.92
N LEU A 59 -10.18 15.80 18.54
CA LEU A 59 -11.45 15.82 19.25
C LEU A 59 -11.58 14.52 20.04
N ASN A 60 -11.40 14.57 21.35
CA ASN A 60 -11.51 13.41 22.24
C ASN A 60 -12.94 13.29 22.76
N TYR A 61 -13.57 12.13 22.55
CA TYR A 61 -14.89 11.84 23.07
C TYR A 61 -14.79 11.34 24.51
N VAL A 62 -15.32 12.15 25.42
CA VAL A 62 -15.36 11.89 26.85
C VAL A 62 -16.77 11.47 27.22
N PHE A 63 -16.93 10.20 27.56
CA PHE A 63 -18.19 9.64 27.96
C PHE A 63 -18.31 9.66 29.48
N LEU A 64 -19.45 10.15 29.97
CA LEU A 64 -19.77 10.25 31.39
C LEU A 64 -21.03 9.43 31.66
N THR A 65 -20.92 8.35 32.43
CA THR A 65 -22.09 7.52 32.78
C THR A 65 -22.16 7.18 34.27
N ARG A 66 -23.37 6.91 34.76
CA ARG A 66 -23.63 6.38 36.11
C ARG A 66 -24.26 4.99 36.09
N GLN A 67 -24.43 4.41 34.92
CA GLN A 67 -25.11 3.14 34.75
C GLN A 67 -24.34 2.27 33.76
N GLU A 68 -24.61 0.97 33.79
CA GLU A 68 -24.04 0.06 32.81
C GLU A 68 -24.62 0.37 31.43
N SER A 69 -23.73 0.53 30.45
CA SER A 69 -24.06 0.85 29.08
C SER A 69 -23.00 0.28 28.15
N GLU A 70 -23.42 -0.24 27.01
CA GLU A 70 -22.50 -0.67 25.96
C GLU A 70 -22.29 0.45 24.96
N TYR A 71 -21.03 0.76 24.64
CA TYR A 71 -20.67 1.77 23.67
C TYR A 71 -20.69 1.16 22.27
N LEU A 72 -21.54 1.67 21.37
CA LEU A 72 -21.68 1.15 20.00
C LEU A 72 -20.88 1.94 18.95
N GLY A 73 -20.29 3.07 19.33
CA GLY A 73 -19.50 3.90 18.41
C GLY A 73 -20.09 5.29 18.17
N ILE A 74 -19.32 6.13 17.46
CA ILE A 74 -19.83 7.37 16.90
C ILE A 74 -20.59 7.11 15.59
N SER A 75 -21.65 7.87 15.34
CA SER A 75 -22.44 7.86 14.11
C SER A 75 -21.56 8.17 12.89
N GLU A 76 -22.12 8.02 11.68
CA GLU A 76 -21.41 8.39 10.45
C GLU A 76 -20.84 9.81 10.54
N LEU A 77 -19.61 9.97 10.04
CA LEU A 77 -18.93 11.25 9.95
C LEU A 77 -19.70 12.12 8.95
N GLY A 78 -20.20 13.26 9.40
CA GLY A 78 -20.77 14.27 8.51
C GLY A 78 -19.69 14.98 7.68
N ASP A 79 -20.11 15.79 6.71
CA ASP A 79 -19.21 16.66 5.96
C ASP A 79 -18.79 17.86 6.84
N PHE A 80 -17.48 17.98 7.10
CA PHE A 80 -16.90 19.09 7.85
C PHE A 80 -16.31 20.15 6.91
N SER A 81 -17.11 20.71 6.01
CA SER A 81 -16.72 21.85 5.17
C SER A 81 -15.35 21.67 4.48
N GLY A 82 -15.09 20.48 3.94
CA GLY A 82 -13.83 20.16 3.26
C GLY A 82 -12.63 19.92 4.18
N ALA A 83 -12.81 19.83 5.49
CA ALA A 83 -11.76 19.37 6.40
C ALA A 83 -11.50 17.88 6.19
N TRP A 84 -10.22 17.49 6.23
CA TRP A 84 -9.86 16.09 6.27
C TRP A 84 -10.05 15.54 7.69
N LEU A 85 -10.61 14.33 7.78
CA LEU A 85 -11.05 13.72 9.03
C LEU A 85 -10.53 12.29 9.09
N GLU A 86 -9.92 11.93 10.21
CA GLU A 86 -9.63 10.52 10.50
C GLU A 86 -10.19 10.16 11.87
N ARG A 87 -11.01 9.09 11.91
CA ARG A 87 -11.55 8.51 13.14
C ARG A 87 -10.52 7.56 13.74
N HIS A 88 -10.41 7.56 15.05
CA HIS A 88 -9.52 6.67 15.77
C HIS A 88 -10.23 6.07 16.99
N GLU A 89 -10.23 4.74 17.05
CA GLU A 89 -10.50 4.03 18.29
C GLU A 89 -9.29 4.18 19.22
N LEU A 90 -9.54 4.60 20.44
CA LEU A 90 -8.49 4.66 21.45
C LEU A 90 -8.29 3.24 21.99
N PRO A 91 -7.05 2.71 22.03
CA PRO A 91 -6.81 1.39 22.60
C PRO A 91 -7.34 1.36 24.03
N PRO A 92 -8.02 0.29 24.45
CA PRO A 92 -8.59 0.21 25.79
C PRO A 92 -7.48 0.33 26.83
N GLN A 93 -7.31 1.51 27.42
CA GLN A 93 -6.38 1.67 28.52
C GLN A 93 -7.05 1.12 29.77
N ALA A 94 -6.36 0.19 30.44
CA ALA A 94 -6.89 -0.62 31.54
C ALA A 94 -7.34 0.19 32.78
N ASN A 95 -7.20 1.52 32.78
CA ASN A 95 -7.52 2.41 33.91
C ASN A 95 -8.34 3.67 33.54
N ASP A 96 -8.99 3.72 32.39
CA ASP A 96 -9.73 4.93 31.97
C ASP A 96 -11.04 5.20 32.72
N LEU A 97 -11.38 4.46 33.80
CA LEU A 97 -12.56 4.75 34.63
C LEU A 97 -12.18 5.72 35.75
N GLU A 98 -12.27 7.02 35.48
CA GLU A 98 -12.07 8.07 36.47
C GLU A 98 -13.43 8.53 37.05
N LEU A 99 -13.49 8.84 38.35
CA LEU A 99 -14.65 9.54 38.89
C LEU A 99 -14.57 11.02 38.53
N ALA A 100 -15.53 11.50 37.75
CA ALA A 100 -15.67 12.92 37.40
C ALA A 100 -16.92 13.51 38.03
N THR A 101 -16.87 14.80 38.38
CA THR A 101 -18.04 15.54 38.87
C THR A 101 -18.61 16.40 37.75
N TRP A 102 -19.89 16.22 37.45
CA TRP A 102 -20.65 17.03 36.49
C TRP A 102 -21.93 17.52 37.16
N GLU A 103 -22.17 18.84 37.13
CA GLU A 103 -23.33 19.50 37.75
C GLU A 103 -23.59 19.01 39.20
N SER A 104 -22.53 18.96 40.01
CA SER A 104 -22.53 18.53 41.43
C SER A 104 -22.80 17.04 41.67
N SER A 105 -22.71 16.20 40.65
CA SER A 105 -22.96 14.76 40.76
C SER A 105 -21.84 13.93 40.13
N GLN A 106 -21.60 12.73 40.65
CA GLN A 106 -20.49 11.88 40.22
C GLN A 106 -20.85 10.98 39.03
N PHE A 107 -19.92 10.84 38.08
CA PHE A 107 -20.00 9.97 36.92
C PHE A 107 -18.70 9.18 36.77
N LEU A 108 -18.78 8.01 36.14
CA LEU A 108 -17.64 7.35 35.53
C LEU A 108 -17.32 8.06 34.23
N ARG A 109 -16.11 8.58 34.13
CA ARG A 109 -15.53 9.20 32.95
C ARG A 109 -14.63 8.20 32.26
N PHE A 110 -14.74 8.04 30.95
CA PHE A 110 -13.77 7.30 30.14
C PHE A 110 -13.71 7.83 28.70
N ASN A 111 -12.58 7.58 28.04
CA ASN A 111 -12.35 7.95 26.63
C ASN A 111 -12.49 6.69 25.76
N LYS A 112 -13.18 6.78 24.62
CA LYS A 112 -13.34 5.64 23.69
C LYS A 112 -12.83 5.92 22.30
N GLU A 113 -13.10 7.10 21.80
CA GLU A 113 -12.75 7.48 20.43
C GLU A 113 -12.19 8.90 20.39
N SER A 114 -11.39 9.15 19.36
CA SER A 114 -10.95 10.48 19.00
C SER A 114 -11.10 10.69 17.49
N ILE A 115 -11.34 11.92 17.08
CA ILE A 115 -11.33 12.31 15.66
C ILE A 115 -10.24 13.34 15.48
N THR A 116 -9.34 13.10 14.53
CA THR A 116 -8.39 14.12 14.08
C THR A 116 -9.00 14.90 12.93
N VAL A 117 -8.97 16.22 13.06
CA VAL A 117 -9.47 17.17 12.06
C VAL A 117 -8.31 18.01 11.56
N ILE A 118 -8.12 18.03 10.24
CA ILE A 118 -7.18 18.92 9.55
C ILE A 118 -7.99 19.89 8.69
N PRO A 119 -8.18 21.15 9.13
CA PRO A 119 -8.97 22.13 8.38
C PRO A 119 -8.29 22.53 7.06
N ALA A 120 -9.07 22.58 5.97
CA ALA A 120 -8.58 22.99 4.66
C ALA A 120 -8.53 24.52 4.44
N HIS A 121 -9.23 25.29 5.28
CA HIS A 121 -9.36 26.75 5.12
C HIS A 121 -9.18 27.50 6.45
N ALA A 122 -8.64 28.72 6.37
CA ALA A 122 -8.57 29.63 7.51
C ALA A 122 -9.93 30.26 7.83
N GLY A 123 -10.14 30.66 9.08
CA GLY A 123 -11.37 31.27 9.57
C GLY A 123 -11.91 30.62 10.83
N LYS A 124 -13.13 31.01 11.21
CA LYS A 124 -13.87 30.37 12.30
C LYS A 124 -14.63 29.18 11.75
N HIS A 125 -14.44 28.03 12.38
CA HIS A 125 -15.11 26.78 12.02
C HIS A 125 -15.96 26.32 13.19
N LEU A 126 -17.24 26.09 12.94
CA LEU A 126 -18.14 25.49 13.90
C LEU A 126 -18.23 23.99 13.58
N ILE A 127 -17.53 23.19 14.37
CA ILE A 127 -17.49 21.74 14.23
C ILE A 127 -18.67 21.18 15.02
N GLN A 128 -19.57 20.46 14.36
CA GLN A 128 -20.61 19.67 15.01
C GLN A 128 -20.15 18.21 15.09
N PRO A 129 -19.62 17.72 16.23
CA PRO A 129 -19.13 16.35 16.31
C PRO A 129 -20.27 15.35 16.07
N PRO A 130 -19.99 14.19 15.42
CA PRO A 130 -20.95 13.10 15.30
C PRO A 130 -21.56 12.69 16.63
N ALA A 131 -22.80 12.21 16.57
CA ALA A 131 -23.50 11.70 17.74
C ALA A 131 -22.87 10.37 18.17
N VAL A 132 -22.96 10.05 19.46
CA VAL A 132 -22.55 8.75 20.00
C VAL A 132 -23.79 7.89 20.17
N VAL A 133 -23.68 6.61 19.79
CA VAL A 133 -24.72 5.63 20.02
C VAL A 133 -24.28 4.72 21.16
N ILE A 134 -25.12 4.61 22.18
CA ILE A 134 -24.94 3.63 23.27
C ILE A 134 -26.15 2.72 23.36
N GLU A 135 -25.93 1.54 23.90
CA GLU A 135 -26.94 0.54 24.15
C GLU A 135 -27.12 0.33 25.65
N LEU A 136 -28.38 0.26 26.07
CA LEU A 136 -28.81 0.14 27.45
C LEU A 136 -29.77 -1.03 27.59
N GLN A 137 -29.59 -1.83 28.64
CA GLN A 137 -30.47 -2.94 28.95
C GLN A 137 -31.33 -2.64 30.17
N GLN A 138 -32.65 -2.79 30.03
CA GLN A 138 -33.60 -2.66 31.14
C GLN A 138 -33.70 -3.98 31.91
N GLN A 139 -33.42 -3.97 33.22
CA GLN A 139 -33.34 -5.21 34.02
C GLN A 139 -34.68 -5.85 34.35
N ILE A 140 -35.76 -5.07 34.53
CA ILE A 140 -37.07 -5.58 34.99
C ILE A 140 -37.84 -6.28 33.86
N LEU A 141 -37.71 -5.77 32.64
CA LEU A 141 -38.23 -6.34 31.40
C LEU A 141 -37.09 -6.24 30.39
N PRO A 142 -36.43 -7.35 30.00
CA PRO A 142 -35.24 -7.32 29.18
C PRO A 142 -35.57 -6.73 27.81
N ARG A 143 -35.31 -5.44 27.69
CA ARG A 143 -35.47 -4.63 26.50
C ARG A 143 -34.19 -3.85 26.33
N THR A 144 -33.75 -3.82 25.08
CA THR A 144 -32.58 -3.08 24.65
C THR A 144 -33.02 -1.75 24.08
N TYR A 145 -32.42 -0.67 24.56
CA TYR A 145 -32.67 0.68 24.07
C TYR A 145 -31.37 1.26 23.53
N ARG A 146 -31.45 1.93 22.38
CA ARG A 146 -30.34 2.70 21.82
C ARG A 146 -30.55 4.16 22.13
N LEU A 147 -29.61 4.76 22.83
CA LEU A 147 -29.61 6.19 23.13
C LEU A 147 -28.60 6.90 22.22
N ILE A 148 -29.05 7.98 21.57
CA ILE A 148 -28.22 8.81 20.71
C ILE A 148 -27.85 10.07 21.50
N LEU A 149 -26.59 10.16 21.91
CA LEU A 149 -26.06 11.31 22.61
C LEU A 149 -25.44 12.28 21.61
N LYS A 150 -25.86 13.54 21.63
CA LYS A 150 -25.39 14.56 20.69
C LYS A 150 -24.43 15.53 21.41
N PRO A 151 -23.13 15.54 21.07
CA PRO A 151 -22.20 16.52 21.61
C PRO A 151 -22.56 17.95 21.20
N ARG A 152 -22.16 18.91 22.05
CA ARG A 152 -22.28 20.33 21.71
C ARG A 152 -21.31 20.70 20.57
N PRO A 153 -21.67 21.63 19.67
CA PRO A 153 -20.74 22.17 18.69
C PRO A 153 -19.52 22.81 19.36
N ILE A 154 -18.36 22.71 18.71
CA ILE A 154 -17.09 23.30 19.14
C ILE A 154 -16.66 24.34 18.10
N GLU A 155 -16.36 25.56 18.54
CA GLU A 155 -15.74 26.58 17.69
C GLU A 155 -14.22 26.41 17.67
N ILE A 156 -13.64 26.37 16.47
CA ILE A 156 -12.19 26.36 16.24
C ILE A 156 -11.82 27.53 15.35
N VAL A 157 -10.80 28.29 15.75
CA VAL A 157 -10.24 29.37 14.96
C VAL A 157 -8.99 28.89 14.24
N VAL A 158 -9.03 28.88 12.90
CA VAL A 158 -7.90 28.52 12.05
C VAL A 158 -7.26 29.79 11.50
N LYS A 159 -6.07 30.10 11.98
CA LYS A 159 -5.27 31.24 11.53
C LYS A 159 -4.67 30.97 10.16
N ASP A 160 -4.75 31.96 9.27
CA ASP A 160 -3.98 31.97 8.03
C ASP A 160 -2.49 32.20 8.32
N PHE A 161 -1.64 31.96 7.31
CA PHE A 161 -0.21 32.20 7.41
C PHE A 161 0.10 33.71 7.52
N PRO A 162 1.07 34.11 8.36
CA PRO A 162 1.46 35.51 8.47
C PRO A 162 1.96 36.08 7.14
N ARG A 163 1.37 37.19 6.66
CA ARG A 163 1.80 37.82 5.39
C ARG A 163 3.21 38.40 5.45
N TRP A 164 3.66 38.79 6.64
CA TRP A 164 4.99 39.37 6.82
C TRP A 164 6.06 38.29 6.77
N ARG A 165 7.19 38.59 6.08
CA ARG A 165 8.33 37.68 5.91
C ARG A 165 8.00 36.33 5.23
N LYS A 166 6.86 36.21 4.57
CA LYS A 166 6.51 35.04 3.74
C LYS A 166 7.51 34.94 2.58
N PRO A 167 8.31 33.87 2.49
CA PRO A 167 9.22 33.66 1.37
C PRO A 167 8.46 33.51 0.04
N SER A 168 9.03 34.00 -1.05
CA SER A 168 8.46 33.77 -2.40
C SER A 168 8.50 32.29 -2.78
N SER A 169 9.45 31.53 -2.23
CA SER A 169 9.63 30.08 -2.35
C SER A 169 8.79 29.26 -1.36
N PHE A 170 7.88 29.89 -0.62
CA PHE A 170 7.04 29.18 0.35
C PHE A 170 6.22 28.08 -0.34
N SER A 171 6.42 26.84 0.09
CA SER A 171 5.82 25.66 -0.54
C SER A 171 4.33 25.47 -0.26
N GLY A 172 3.76 26.26 0.66
CA GLY A 172 2.44 25.99 1.23
C GLY A 172 2.48 25.02 2.42
N TRP A 173 3.65 24.41 2.71
CA TRP A 173 3.82 23.43 3.76
C TRP A 173 3.77 24.07 5.15
N SER A 174 3.10 23.41 6.08
CA SER A 174 2.99 23.90 7.44
C SER A 174 2.98 22.77 8.46
N GLY A 175 3.48 23.06 9.66
CA GLY A 175 3.46 22.13 10.78
C GLY A 175 4.79 22.03 11.51
N VAL A 176 5.05 20.89 12.15
CA VAL A 176 6.36 20.56 12.72
C VAL A 176 6.97 19.44 11.88
N LEU A 177 7.85 19.84 10.95
CA LEU A 177 8.34 19.00 9.87
C LEU A 177 9.85 18.76 10.00
N ASN A 178 10.27 17.58 9.58
CA ASN A 178 11.66 17.18 9.37
C ASN A 178 11.80 16.53 7.99
N ILE A 179 12.97 16.67 7.38
CA ILE A 179 13.30 16.01 6.12
C ILE A 179 14.62 15.26 6.26
N SER A 180 14.72 14.11 5.61
CA SER A 180 15.97 13.41 5.37
C SER A 180 16.08 13.05 3.89
N SER A 181 17.29 13.09 3.34
CA SER A 181 17.59 12.61 1.99
C SER A 181 18.55 11.42 2.11
N SER A 182 18.35 10.43 1.26
CA SER A 182 19.30 9.35 1.03
C SER A 182 19.35 9.04 -0.46
N VAL A 183 20.54 8.70 -0.95
CA VAL A 183 20.74 8.32 -2.34
C VAL A 183 21.10 6.84 -2.41
N HIS A 184 20.42 6.14 -3.31
CA HIS A 184 20.69 4.77 -3.68
C HIS A 184 20.88 4.69 -5.20
N THR A 185 21.71 3.77 -5.66
CA THR A 185 22.08 3.66 -7.06
C THR A 185 21.94 2.21 -7.50
N ASP A 186 21.21 1.98 -8.59
CA ASP A 186 21.12 0.66 -9.21
C ASP A 186 22.10 0.64 -10.38
N GLN A 187 23.26 0.01 -10.15
CA GLN A 187 24.46 0.00 -11.01
C GLN A 187 25.07 1.40 -11.31
N LEU A 188 26.35 1.58 -10.98
CA LEU A 188 27.07 2.86 -11.06
C LEU A 188 27.55 3.17 -12.49
N THR A 189 26.67 3.18 -13.49
CA THR A 189 27.06 3.46 -14.90
C THR A 189 26.20 4.58 -15.53
N GLU A 190 26.63 5.16 -16.66
CA GLU A 190 25.90 6.25 -17.35
C GLU A 190 24.48 5.86 -17.81
N GLU A 191 24.23 4.58 -18.05
CA GLU A 191 22.90 4.07 -18.41
C GLU A 191 22.06 3.65 -17.20
N GLY A 192 22.68 3.57 -16.02
CA GLY A 192 21.99 3.28 -14.75
C GLY A 192 21.16 4.46 -14.26
N VAL A 193 20.32 4.21 -13.26
CA VAL A 193 19.49 5.23 -12.62
C VAL A 193 19.91 5.45 -11.17
N VAL A 194 19.81 6.70 -10.73
CA VAL A 194 20.07 7.13 -9.36
C VAL A 194 18.73 7.45 -8.70
N HIS A 195 18.47 6.83 -7.56
CA HIS A 195 17.28 7.06 -6.74
C HIS A 195 17.62 8.00 -5.59
N GLU A 196 17.15 9.25 -5.63
CA GLU A 196 17.16 10.13 -4.48
C GLU A 196 15.85 10.01 -3.71
N LYS A 197 15.93 9.43 -2.52
CA LYS A 197 14.80 9.25 -1.62
C LYS A 197 14.75 10.39 -0.60
N LEU A 198 13.71 11.22 -0.70
CA LEU A 198 13.41 12.27 0.27
C LEU A 198 12.29 11.82 1.19
N VAL A 199 12.56 11.72 2.48
CA VAL A 199 11.56 11.36 3.49
C VAL A 199 11.22 12.60 4.30
N LEU A 200 10.02 13.12 4.07
CA LEU A 200 9.42 14.19 4.86
C LEU A 200 8.58 13.57 5.98
N SER A 201 8.86 13.92 7.22
CA SER A 201 8.12 13.41 8.38
C SER A 201 7.68 14.53 9.30
N GLY A 202 6.50 14.39 9.90
CA GLY A 202 6.03 15.32 10.92
C GLY A 202 4.53 15.42 11.02
N ARG A 203 4.08 16.45 11.75
CA ARG A 203 2.66 16.79 11.90
C ARG A 203 2.37 18.05 11.12
N GLY A 204 1.39 17.99 10.23
CA GLY A 204 1.07 19.09 9.32
C GLY A 204 0.18 18.65 8.18
N ASN A 205 -0.03 19.53 7.21
CA ASN A 205 -0.84 19.28 6.02
C ASN A 205 -0.11 18.48 4.93
N ILE A 206 0.63 17.44 5.30
CA ILE A 206 1.59 16.74 4.44
C ILE A 206 0.91 15.85 3.37
N GLN A 207 -0.32 15.40 3.60
CA GLN A 207 -0.99 14.38 2.78
C GLN A 207 -1.19 14.81 1.32
N ASP A 208 -1.84 15.96 1.10
CA ASP A 208 -2.16 16.47 -0.23
C ASP A 208 -1.02 17.30 -0.84
N MET A 209 0.18 17.24 -0.25
CA MET A 209 1.31 18.10 -0.62
C MET A 209 2.20 17.48 -1.66
N HIS A 210 2.29 18.12 -2.82
CA HIS A 210 3.29 17.78 -3.83
C HIS A 210 4.66 18.34 -3.46
N LEU A 211 5.69 17.65 -3.92
CA LEU A 211 7.05 18.15 -3.84
C LEU A 211 7.16 19.45 -4.67
N PRO A 212 7.68 20.55 -4.10
CA PRO A 212 8.04 21.72 -4.89
C PRO A 212 9.06 21.31 -5.96
N PRO A 213 9.15 22.03 -7.10
CA PRO A 213 10.15 21.75 -8.12
C PRO A 213 11.56 21.65 -7.51
N VAL A 214 12.13 20.45 -7.52
CA VAL A 214 13.48 20.20 -7.01
C VAL A 214 14.47 20.52 -8.11
N VAL A 215 15.52 21.27 -7.77
CA VAL A 215 16.63 21.55 -8.67
C VAL A 215 17.55 20.34 -8.65
N VAL A 216 17.55 19.54 -9.72
CA VAL A 216 18.42 18.36 -9.85
C VAL A 216 19.80 18.68 -10.43
N GLY A 217 19.99 19.90 -10.95
CA GLY A 217 21.25 20.35 -11.56
C GLY A 217 21.40 19.97 -13.03
N SER A 218 22.58 20.21 -13.62
CA SER A 218 22.92 19.79 -14.98
C SER A 218 23.45 18.36 -15.06
N ASP A 219 23.92 17.83 -13.93
CA ASP A 219 24.56 16.52 -13.86
C ASP A 219 23.55 15.38 -14.03
N PHE A 220 22.27 15.64 -13.72
CA PHE A 220 21.19 14.68 -13.77
C PHE A 220 19.98 15.18 -14.54
N GLN A 221 19.31 14.28 -15.24
CA GLN A 221 17.97 14.48 -15.78
C GLN A 221 16.94 13.79 -14.88
N LEU A 222 15.94 14.53 -14.40
CA LEU A 222 14.82 13.95 -13.67
C LEU A 222 13.92 13.17 -14.62
N ILE A 223 13.80 11.85 -14.41
CA ILE A 223 12.94 10.97 -15.20
C ILE A 223 11.55 10.92 -14.59
N LYS A 224 11.46 10.60 -13.31
CA LYS A 224 10.20 10.32 -12.61
C LYS A 224 10.28 10.75 -11.16
N VAL A 225 9.14 11.17 -10.62
CA VAL A 225 8.92 11.33 -9.18
C VAL A 225 7.80 10.39 -8.80
N SER A 226 8.03 9.54 -7.81
CA SER A 226 6.98 8.72 -7.19
C SER A 226 6.79 9.13 -5.73
N GLU A 227 5.56 8.98 -5.22
CA GLU A 227 5.17 9.43 -3.90
C GLU A 227 4.51 8.29 -3.12
N GLU A 228 4.92 8.07 -1.88
CA GLU A 228 4.27 7.14 -0.95
C GLU A 228 3.99 7.84 0.39
N VAL A 229 2.82 7.63 0.97
CA VAL A 229 2.44 8.23 2.26
C VAL A 229 2.18 7.15 3.29
N GLN A 230 2.80 7.29 4.45
CA GLN A 230 2.60 6.43 5.62
C GLN A 230 2.11 7.26 6.81
N TYR A 231 1.19 6.69 7.57
CA TYR A 231 0.60 7.32 8.75
C TYR A 231 1.02 6.58 10.01
N LYS A 232 1.62 7.31 10.96
CA LYS A 232 1.94 6.80 12.30
C LYS A 232 1.11 7.54 13.32
N ARG A 233 0.51 6.79 14.25
CA ARG A 233 -0.44 7.33 15.22
C ARG A 233 0.22 7.44 16.59
N LYS A 234 0.02 8.57 17.26
CA LYS A 234 0.49 8.78 18.62
C LYS A 234 -0.48 9.68 19.39
N ASN A 235 -1.17 9.09 20.38
CA ASN A 235 -2.13 9.78 21.26
C ASN A 235 -3.23 10.53 20.50
N GLY A 236 -3.88 9.87 19.53
CA GLY A 236 -4.91 10.47 18.68
C GLY A 236 -4.37 11.35 17.55
N ALA A 237 -3.20 11.98 17.72
CA ALA A 237 -2.57 12.76 16.65
C ALA A 237 -1.92 11.87 15.58
N ILE A 238 -1.87 12.39 14.36
CA ILE A 238 -1.31 11.72 13.19
C ILE A 238 0.05 12.35 12.86
N ASP A 239 1.09 11.54 12.91
CA ASP A 239 2.40 11.80 12.31
C ASP A 239 2.38 11.24 10.88
N ILE A 240 2.62 12.10 9.90
CA ILE A 240 2.65 11.72 8.49
C ILE A 240 4.12 11.58 8.07
N SER A 241 4.42 10.51 7.33
CA SER A 241 5.70 10.29 6.67
C SER A 241 5.45 10.16 5.18
N LYS A 242 5.83 11.17 4.41
CA LYS A 242 5.72 11.18 2.94
C LYS A 242 7.10 10.99 2.33
N THR A 243 7.20 9.97 1.50
CA THR A 243 8.42 9.62 0.77
C THR A 243 8.26 10.09 -0.67
N PHE A 244 9.24 10.84 -1.16
CA PHE A 244 9.41 11.14 -2.57
C PHE A 244 10.63 10.37 -3.08
N ASP A 245 10.45 9.55 -4.11
CA ASP A 245 11.54 8.85 -4.78
C ASP A 245 11.73 9.47 -6.16
N LEU A 246 12.86 10.15 -6.32
CA LEU A 246 13.26 10.84 -7.55
C LEU A 246 14.18 9.90 -8.34
N THR A 247 13.72 9.47 -9.50
CA THR A 247 14.53 8.69 -10.45
C THR A 247 15.30 9.66 -11.35
N LEU A 248 16.63 9.65 -11.23
CA LEU A 248 17.55 10.55 -11.90
C LEU A 248 18.42 9.77 -12.90
N LYS A 249 18.49 10.22 -14.15
CA LYS A 249 19.45 9.71 -15.15
C LYS A 249 20.74 10.54 -15.11
N PRO A 250 21.93 9.93 -14.92
CA PRO A 250 23.20 10.61 -15.11
C PRO A 250 23.34 11.17 -16.53
N THR A 251 23.95 12.34 -16.67
CA THR A 251 24.22 12.93 -18.01
C THR A 251 25.64 12.68 -18.51
N HIS A 252 26.55 12.26 -17.62
CA HIS A 252 27.95 11.97 -17.90
C HIS A 252 28.56 11.11 -16.80
N VAL A 253 29.73 10.51 -17.07
CA VAL A 253 30.58 9.80 -16.10
C VAL A 253 31.30 10.73 -15.13
N GLY A 254 31.64 10.20 -13.96
CA GLY A 254 32.53 10.84 -13.00
C GLY A 254 31.84 11.12 -11.67
N SER A 255 32.35 12.12 -10.94
CA SER A 255 31.77 12.54 -9.66
C SER A 255 30.68 13.59 -9.92
N LEU A 256 29.44 13.16 -9.92
CA LEU A 256 28.27 14.00 -10.17
C LEU A 256 27.69 14.51 -8.86
N THR A 257 27.06 15.67 -8.90
CA THR A 257 26.52 16.33 -7.71
C THR A 257 25.03 16.61 -7.84
N ILE A 258 24.26 16.07 -6.90
CA ILE A 258 22.90 16.53 -6.62
C ILE A 258 23.03 17.76 -5.71
N PRO A 259 22.61 18.96 -6.16
CA PRO A 259 22.88 20.20 -5.44
C PRO A 259 22.08 20.28 -4.14
N ALA A 260 22.64 20.95 -3.14
CA ALA A 260 21.90 21.26 -1.92
C ALA A 260 20.68 22.11 -2.25
N THR A 261 19.52 21.75 -1.68
CA THR A 261 18.27 22.49 -1.87
C THR A 261 17.61 22.78 -0.53
N SER A 262 16.59 23.63 -0.55
CA SER A 262 15.82 23.94 0.64
C SER A 262 14.37 24.20 0.33
N ILE A 263 13.49 23.76 1.23
CA ILE A 263 12.05 23.96 1.13
C ILE A 263 11.61 24.91 2.24
N ASP A 264 11.03 26.04 1.86
CA ASP A 264 10.47 27.01 2.79
C ASP A 264 9.07 26.58 3.25
N TYR A 265 8.90 26.36 4.56
CA TYR A 265 7.64 25.96 5.18
C TYR A 265 7.32 26.85 6.39
N PHE A 266 6.08 26.81 6.87
CA PHE A 266 5.65 27.54 8.06
C PHE A 266 5.65 26.62 9.27
N ASN A 267 6.54 26.88 10.24
CA ASN A 267 6.57 26.10 11.46
C ASN A 267 5.48 26.58 12.42
N THR A 268 4.43 25.77 12.65
CA THR A 268 3.26 26.19 13.44
C THR A 268 3.58 26.33 14.93
N LYS A 269 4.50 25.53 15.45
CA LYS A 269 4.94 25.59 16.86
C LYS A 269 5.77 26.85 17.14
N GLU A 270 6.67 27.20 16.24
CA GLU A 270 7.51 28.39 16.38
C GLU A 270 6.86 29.67 15.82
N GLN A 271 5.73 29.54 15.13
CA GLN A 271 4.97 30.63 14.51
C GLN A 271 5.81 31.48 13.54
N ARG A 272 6.68 30.84 12.77
CA ARG A 272 7.53 31.50 11.76
C ARG A 272 7.91 30.60 10.60
N TYR A 273 8.27 31.22 9.49
CA TYR A 273 8.83 30.53 8.33
C TYR A 273 10.21 29.94 8.64
N ARG A 274 10.45 28.71 8.17
CA ARG A 274 11.67 27.93 8.34
C ARG A 274 12.03 27.24 7.02
N LYS A 275 13.28 26.81 6.91
CA LYS A 275 13.80 26.05 5.78
C LYS A 275 14.11 24.62 6.21
N LEU A 276 13.52 23.65 5.53
CA LEU A 276 14.01 22.28 5.51
C LEU A 276 15.22 22.27 4.57
N LYS A 277 16.37 21.85 5.07
CA LYS A 277 17.60 21.78 4.28
C LYS A 277 17.81 20.36 3.79
N ILE A 278 18.15 20.23 2.53
CA ILE A 278 18.57 18.98 1.90
C ILE A 278 20.01 19.22 1.47
N ASP A 279 20.93 18.49 2.10
CA ASP A 279 22.35 18.65 1.82
C ASP A 279 22.70 18.07 0.46
N GLN A 280 23.70 18.66 -0.19
CA GLN A 280 24.22 18.15 -1.46
C GLN A 280 24.67 16.69 -1.32
N GLN A 281 24.43 15.90 -2.36
CA GLN A 281 24.85 14.51 -2.44
C GLN A 281 25.80 14.35 -3.61
N LYS A 282 26.89 13.62 -3.39
CA LYS A 282 27.84 13.27 -4.45
C LYS A 282 27.66 11.81 -4.81
N VAL A 283 27.55 11.54 -6.10
CA VAL A 283 27.39 10.21 -6.65
C VAL A 283 28.52 9.96 -7.62
N GLN A 284 29.20 8.83 -7.47
CA GLN A 284 30.26 8.42 -8.39
C GLN A 284 29.63 7.55 -9.47
N ILE A 285 29.66 8.00 -10.72
CA ILE A 285 29.21 7.24 -11.89
C ILE A 285 30.44 6.75 -12.62
N ASP A 286 30.60 5.44 -12.68
CA ASP A 286 31.70 4.81 -13.39
C ASP A 286 31.37 4.74 -14.88
N GLN A 287 32.43 4.82 -15.68
CA GLN A 287 32.29 4.48 -17.08
C GLN A 287 31.96 3.00 -17.16
N LEU A 288 30.92 2.68 -17.93
CA LEU A 288 30.69 1.32 -18.38
C LEU A 288 31.99 0.88 -19.04
N LYS A 289 32.75 0.01 -18.36
CA LYS A 289 33.91 -0.61 -18.97
C LYS A 289 33.32 -1.51 -20.04
N LEU A 290 33.24 -1.01 -21.26
CA LEU A 290 33.33 -1.87 -22.43
C LEU A 290 34.58 -2.71 -22.17
N ILE A 291 34.36 -4.00 -21.94
CA ILE A 291 35.45 -4.94 -21.71
C ILE A 291 36.28 -4.88 -22.99
N ASP A 292 37.40 -4.16 -22.92
CA ASP A 292 38.45 -4.21 -23.93
C ASP A 292 38.83 -5.68 -24.08
N SER A 293 38.44 -6.25 -25.22
CA SER A 293 38.57 -7.67 -25.55
C SER A 293 38.11 -8.60 -24.41
N PHE A 294 36.83 -9.00 -24.46
CA PHE A 294 36.41 -10.25 -23.83
C PHE A 294 37.36 -11.36 -24.30
N THR A 295 38.33 -11.68 -23.47
CA THR A 295 39.18 -12.83 -23.62
C THR A 295 38.61 -13.81 -22.61
N PRO A 296 37.76 -14.75 -23.05
CA PRO A 296 37.12 -15.68 -22.13
C PRO A 296 38.21 -16.35 -21.28
N GLU A 297 38.12 -16.32 -19.93
CA GLU A 297 39.07 -17.08 -19.07
C GLU A 297 39.02 -18.58 -19.40
N ARG A 298 37.92 -19.02 -20.02
CA ARG A 298 37.70 -20.33 -20.62
C ARG A 298 36.97 -20.16 -21.94
N PRO A 299 37.30 -20.93 -23.00
CA PRO A 299 36.62 -20.81 -24.29
C PRO A 299 35.10 -20.86 -24.10
N LEU A 300 34.41 -19.91 -24.74
CA LEU A 300 32.94 -19.86 -24.77
C LEU A 300 32.41 -21.19 -25.29
N GLN A 301 31.30 -21.64 -24.71
CA GLN A 301 30.66 -22.87 -25.14
C GLN A 301 29.98 -22.64 -26.50
N ASP A 302 30.26 -23.52 -27.46
CA ASP A 302 29.60 -23.56 -28.78
C ASP A 302 28.42 -24.56 -28.79
N LYS A 303 27.94 -24.91 -27.59
CA LYS A 303 26.81 -25.80 -27.38
C LYS A 303 25.58 -25.00 -27.00
N GLN A 304 24.41 -25.57 -27.33
CA GLN A 304 23.13 -25.03 -26.94
C GLN A 304 23.09 -24.73 -25.44
N THR A 305 22.74 -23.49 -25.12
CA THR A 305 22.71 -22.95 -23.76
C THR A 305 21.32 -22.37 -23.53
N LEU A 306 20.67 -22.84 -22.47
CA LEU A 306 19.28 -22.55 -22.14
C LEU A 306 19.20 -22.11 -20.68
N LEU A 307 18.67 -20.92 -20.44
CA LEU A 307 18.36 -20.44 -19.11
C LEU A 307 16.84 -20.32 -18.95
N ILE A 308 16.32 -20.84 -17.85
CA ILE A 308 14.88 -20.79 -17.56
C ILE A 308 14.67 -19.83 -16.41
N LEU A 309 13.84 -18.80 -16.62
CA LEU A 309 13.41 -17.86 -15.59
C LEU A 309 11.95 -18.16 -15.21
N LEU A 310 11.76 -18.66 -14.00
CA LEU A 310 10.45 -19.00 -13.45
C LEU A 310 9.97 -17.93 -12.46
N ASP A 311 8.85 -17.31 -12.79
CA ASP A 311 8.18 -16.37 -11.90
C ASP A 311 7.68 -17.08 -10.64
N ILE A 312 7.92 -16.49 -9.47
CA ILE A 312 7.45 -16.97 -8.17
C ILE A 312 6.58 -15.94 -7.44
N SER A 313 6.08 -14.93 -8.13
CA SER A 313 5.23 -13.88 -7.55
C SER A 313 3.94 -14.42 -6.93
N LYS A 314 3.25 -13.57 -6.17
CA LYS A 314 1.98 -13.93 -5.49
C LYS A 314 0.91 -14.47 -6.48
N SER A 315 0.85 -13.95 -7.70
CA SER A 315 -0.11 -14.38 -8.73
C SER A 315 0.13 -15.83 -9.18
N MET A 316 1.37 -16.30 -9.13
CA MET A 316 1.72 -17.68 -9.44
C MET A 316 1.15 -18.71 -8.45
N ALA A 317 0.67 -18.26 -7.28
CA ALA A 317 -0.03 -19.09 -6.30
C ALA A 317 -1.54 -19.25 -6.57
N ILE A 318 -2.11 -18.56 -7.57
CA ILE A 318 -3.52 -18.66 -7.97
C ILE A 318 -3.81 -20.08 -8.51
N GLN A 319 -4.91 -20.67 -8.04
CA GLN A 319 -5.33 -22.05 -8.35
C GLN A 319 -6.29 -22.13 -9.54
N ASP A 320 -5.88 -21.63 -10.71
CA ASP A 320 -6.70 -21.61 -11.93
C ASP A 320 -6.31 -22.65 -12.99
N TYR A 321 -5.39 -23.57 -12.67
CA TYR A 321 -5.01 -24.70 -13.53
C TYR A 321 -5.52 -26.02 -12.94
N GLU A 322 -6.75 -26.44 -13.23
CA GLU A 322 -7.25 -27.78 -12.88
C GLU A 322 -7.02 -28.20 -11.40
N ARG A 323 -7.24 -27.28 -10.45
CA ARG A 323 -7.05 -27.44 -8.98
C ARG A 323 -5.61 -27.38 -8.45
N GLN A 324 -4.64 -27.03 -9.29
CA GLN A 324 -3.27 -26.70 -8.87
C GLN A 324 -2.99 -25.22 -9.14
N SER A 325 -1.97 -24.67 -8.48
CA SER A 325 -1.53 -23.31 -8.77
C SER A 325 -0.81 -23.22 -10.12
N ARG A 326 -0.70 -22.01 -10.67
CA ARG A 326 0.11 -21.73 -11.87
C ARG A 326 1.56 -22.22 -11.70
N LEU A 327 2.16 -21.94 -10.55
CA LEU A 327 3.51 -22.39 -10.20
C LEU A 327 3.63 -23.92 -10.20
N GLU A 328 2.69 -24.62 -9.56
CA GLU A 328 2.71 -26.08 -9.50
C GLU A 328 2.48 -26.71 -10.89
N ALA A 329 1.63 -26.10 -11.72
CA ALA A 329 1.47 -26.49 -13.11
C ALA A 329 2.77 -26.31 -13.91
N ALA A 330 3.44 -25.17 -13.77
CA ALA A 330 4.71 -24.86 -14.40
C ALA A 330 5.82 -25.83 -13.97
N LYS A 331 6.03 -26.03 -12.67
CA LYS A 331 7.04 -26.96 -12.12
C LYS A 331 6.88 -28.38 -12.68
N LYS A 332 5.63 -28.84 -12.82
CA LYS A 332 5.33 -30.18 -13.34
C LYS A 332 5.80 -30.37 -14.78
N VAL A 333 5.48 -29.42 -15.67
CA VAL A 333 5.88 -29.50 -17.09
C VAL A 333 7.36 -29.19 -17.27
N LEU A 334 7.88 -28.25 -16.48
CA LEU A 334 9.27 -27.83 -16.50
C LEU A 334 10.23 -28.96 -16.14
N LYS A 335 9.86 -29.83 -15.19
CA LYS A 335 10.62 -31.03 -14.86
C LYS A 335 10.90 -31.88 -16.10
N ASP A 336 9.86 -32.23 -16.85
CA ASP A 336 9.96 -33.08 -18.03
C ASP A 336 10.76 -32.39 -19.15
N PHE A 337 10.60 -31.07 -19.28
CA PHE A 337 11.35 -30.27 -20.24
C PHE A 337 12.85 -30.21 -19.92
N ILE A 338 13.25 -29.93 -18.68
CA ILE A 338 14.68 -29.93 -18.30
C ILE A 338 15.31 -31.30 -18.56
N HIS A 339 14.58 -32.39 -18.30
CA HIS A 339 15.06 -33.74 -18.60
C HIS A 339 15.23 -34.01 -20.09
N SER A 340 14.43 -33.40 -20.97
CA SER A 340 14.50 -33.65 -22.41
C SER A 340 15.67 -32.91 -23.09
N GLN A 341 16.29 -31.94 -22.42
CA GLN A 341 17.41 -31.12 -22.91
C GLN A 341 18.80 -31.76 -22.67
N ALA A 342 18.89 -33.08 -22.87
CA ALA A 342 20.14 -33.82 -22.65
C ALA A 342 21.28 -33.31 -23.55
N GLY A 343 22.46 -33.12 -22.97
CA GLY A 343 23.64 -32.60 -23.68
C GLY A 343 23.70 -31.08 -23.88
N SER A 344 22.64 -30.34 -23.54
CA SER A 344 22.60 -28.87 -23.54
C SER A 344 22.99 -28.32 -22.17
N TYR A 345 23.49 -27.09 -22.12
CA TYR A 345 23.69 -26.39 -20.85
C TYR A 345 22.36 -25.80 -20.40
N VAL A 346 21.83 -26.26 -19.27
CA VAL A 346 20.55 -25.80 -18.74
C VAL A 346 20.75 -25.15 -17.38
N GLY A 347 20.16 -23.98 -17.17
CA GLY A 347 20.06 -23.31 -15.88
C GLY A 347 18.62 -23.03 -15.52
N LEU A 348 18.33 -22.91 -14.22
CA LEU A 348 17.03 -22.51 -13.70
C LEU A 348 17.23 -21.41 -12.67
N GLU A 349 16.59 -20.28 -12.91
CA GLU A 349 16.46 -19.16 -12.00
C GLU A 349 14.99 -18.95 -11.65
N THR A 350 14.72 -18.56 -10.42
CA THR A 350 13.42 -18.02 -10.02
C THR A 350 13.51 -16.52 -9.88
N PHE A 351 12.40 -15.82 -10.06
CA PHE A 351 12.37 -14.37 -9.87
C PHE A 351 11.09 -13.84 -9.23
N ASP A 352 11.25 -12.77 -8.45
CA ASP A 352 10.23 -11.81 -8.07
C ASP A 352 10.73 -10.36 -8.32
N VAL A 353 11.06 -9.62 -7.27
CA VAL A 353 11.86 -8.38 -7.34
C VAL A 353 13.37 -8.67 -7.40
N ASN A 354 13.80 -9.86 -6.99
CA ASN A 354 15.17 -10.36 -7.15
C ASN A 354 15.15 -11.70 -7.90
N LYS A 355 16.30 -12.09 -8.47
CA LYS A 355 16.49 -13.45 -9.01
C LYS A 355 17.28 -14.34 -8.05
N GLN A 356 17.01 -15.64 -8.11
CA GLN A 356 17.76 -16.67 -7.38
C GLN A 356 18.05 -17.86 -8.30
N THR A 357 19.32 -18.26 -8.38
CA THR A 357 19.71 -19.48 -9.11
C THR A 357 19.29 -20.72 -8.33
N MET A 358 18.45 -21.55 -8.94
CA MET A 358 18.01 -22.84 -8.42
C MET A 358 18.83 -24.00 -9.00
N LEU A 359 19.12 -23.93 -10.30
CA LEU A 359 20.06 -24.83 -10.97
C LEU A 359 21.12 -23.98 -11.66
N PRO A 360 22.42 -24.16 -11.34
CA PRO A 360 23.48 -23.49 -12.07
C PRO A 360 23.52 -23.99 -13.50
N LEU A 361 24.08 -23.19 -14.40
CA LEU A 361 24.23 -23.55 -15.81
C LEU A 361 25.18 -24.75 -15.96
N ALA A 362 24.63 -25.92 -16.26
CA ALA A 362 25.39 -27.18 -16.37
C ALA A 362 24.73 -28.14 -17.37
N GLN A 363 25.50 -29.12 -17.85
CA GLN A 363 24.96 -30.22 -18.66
C GLN A 363 24.46 -31.34 -17.76
N ASP A 364 23.46 -32.07 -18.24
CA ASP A 364 23.05 -33.37 -17.69
C ASP A 364 22.85 -33.34 -16.16
N HIS A 365 22.06 -32.38 -15.69
CA HIS A 365 21.67 -32.28 -14.28
C HIS A 365 21.13 -33.61 -13.75
N ASP A 366 21.55 -33.96 -12.53
CA ASP A 366 21.03 -35.15 -11.86
C ASP A 366 19.52 -35.02 -11.62
N VAL A 367 18.77 -36.10 -11.87
CA VAL A 367 17.32 -36.10 -11.72
C VAL A 367 16.87 -35.72 -10.31
N THR A 368 17.61 -36.17 -9.30
CA THR A 368 17.36 -35.87 -7.89
C THR A 368 17.60 -34.39 -7.59
N LEU A 369 18.58 -33.77 -8.26
CA LEU A 369 18.88 -32.35 -8.12
C LEU A 369 17.76 -31.49 -8.73
N ILE A 370 17.27 -31.84 -9.92
CA ILE A 370 16.13 -31.19 -10.56
C ILE A 370 14.90 -31.27 -9.63
N ASP A 371 14.60 -32.48 -9.15
CA ASP A 371 13.45 -32.73 -8.27
C ASP A 371 13.54 -31.94 -6.96
N THR A 372 14.71 -31.94 -6.33
CA THR A 372 14.91 -31.23 -5.06
C THR A 372 14.83 -29.72 -5.26
N SER A 373 15.42 -29.21 -6.35
CA SER A 373 15.43 -27.78 -6.68
C SER A 373 14.01 -27.28 -6.96
N LEU A 374 13.27 -27.94 -7.85
CA LEU A 374 11.88 -27.60 -8.12
C LEU A 374 11.01 -27.72 -6.86
N ALA A 375 11.16 -28.79 -6.07
CA ALA A 375 10.38 -28.98 -4.84
C ALA A 375 10.61 -27.85 -3.81
N SER A 376 11.79 -27.23 -3.79
CA SER A 376 12.11 -26.10 -2.91
C SER A 376 11.58 -24.75 -3.37
N ILE A 377 11.03 -24.66 -4.59
CA ILE A 377 10.47 -23.42 -5.11
C ILE A 377 9.05 -23.25 -4.57
N ASP A 378 8.88 -22.23 -3.74
CA ASP A 378 7.59 -21.80 -3.19
C ASP A 378 7.24 -20.38 -3.68
N PRO A 379 5.94 -20.02 -3.77
CA PRO A 379 5.55 -18.67 -4.13
C PRO A 379 6.01 -17.64 -3.09
N SER A 380 6.48 -16.49 -3.56
CA SER A 380 6.74 -15.29 -2.78
C SER A 380 5.40 -14.71 -2.30
N VAL A 381 5.11 -14.89 -1.01
CA VAL A 381 3.87 -14.39 -0.37
C VAL A 381 3.94 -12.87 -0.12
N LYS A 382 5.09 -12.22 -0.35
CA LYS A 382 5.39 -10.91 0.22
C LYS A 382 5.06 -9.73 -0.69
N GLU A 383 5.26 -9.80 -2.01
CA GLU A 383 5.12 -8.62 -2.89
C GLU A 383 4.53 -8.94 -4.29
N SER A 384 3.85 -7.95 -4.88
CA SER A 384 3.27 -7.97 -6.24
C SER A 384 4.00 -6.97 -7.15
N ARG A 385 5.34 -6.98 -7.14
CA ARG A 385 6.19 -6.13 -7.98
C ARG A 385 7.13 -7.02 -8.79
N SER A 386 7.45 -6.62 -10.02
CA SER A 386 8.33 -7.35 -10.92
C SER A 386 9.30 -6.41 -11.63
N MET A 387 10.53 -6.89 -11.78
CA MET A 387 11.62 -6.24 -12.51
C MET A 387 12.15 -7.18 -13.62
N LEU A 388 11.25 -7.90 -14.29
CA LEU A 388 11.56 -8.91 -15.31
C LEU A 388 12.59 -8.43 -16.34
N TYR A 389 12.40 -7.25 -16.93
CA TYR A 389 13.30 -6.75 -17.98
C TYR A 389 14.70 -6.46 -17.45
N SER A 390 14.81 -5.85 -16.28
CA SER A 390 16.10 -5.62 -15.61
C SER A 390 16.81 -6.93 -15.23
N LEU A 391 16.06 -7.93 -14.75
CA LEU A 391 16.61 -9.24 -14.39
C LEU A 391 17.03 -10.05 -15.61
N LEU A 392 16.33 -9.93 -16.73
CA LEU A 392 16.73 -10.53 -18.01
C LEU A 392 18.09 -10.01 -18.48
N LEU A 393 18.33 -8.70 -18.36
CA LEU A 393 19.63 -8.10 -18.71
C LEU A 393 20.75 -8.61 -17.79
N ASP A 394 20.46 -8.74 -16.49
CA ASP A 394 21.41 -9.28 -15.52
C ASP A 394 21.77 -10.75 -15.83
N SER A 395 20.77 -11.58 -16.15
CA SER A 395 20.98 -12.97 -16.57
C SER A 395 21.71 -13.07 -17.92
N ALA A 396 21.47 -12.16 -18.85
CA ALA A 396 22.18 -12.10 -20.12
C ALA A 396 23.68 -11.81 -19.91
N GLU A 397 24.03 -10.94 -18.96
CA GLU A 397 25.44 -10.65 -18.66
C GLU A 397 26.19 -11.88 -18.14
N GLU A 398 25.55 -12.70 -17.30
CA GLU A 398 26.09 -14.00 -16.88
C GLU A 398 26.25 -14.95 -18.07
N LEU A 399 25.26 -15.01 -18.97
CA LEU A 399 25.27 -15.88 -20.14
C LEU A 399 26.34 -15.52 -21.16
N LYS A 400 26.61 -14.23 -21.39
CA LYS A 400 27.70 -13.78 -22.28
C LYS A 400 29.06 -14.28 -21.85
N SER A 401 29.25 -14.42 -20.53
CA SER A 401 30.50 -14.93 -20.00
C SER A 401 30.70 -16.43 -20.31
N PHE A 402 29.62 -17.11 -20.69
CA PHE A 402 29.52 -18.55 -20.82
C PHE A 402 29.36 -19.03 -22.27
N SER A 403 28.48 -18.41 -23.05
CA SER A 403 28.15 -18.76 -24.44
C SER A 403 28.02 -17.51 -25.31
N THR A 404 28.31 -17.66 -26.62
CA THR A 404 28.09 -16.60 -27.61
C THR A 404 26.61 -16.43 -27.98
N ARG A 405 25.79 -17.46 -27.73
CA ARG A 405 24.35 -17.47 -27.96
C ARG A 405 23.65 -18.30 -26.88
N ALA A 406 22.52 -17.83 -26.40
CA ALA A 406 21.70 -18.61 -25.48
C ALA A 406 20.21 -18.29 -25.68
N ASP A 407 19.38 -19.29 -25.37
CA ASP A 407 17.95 -19.15 -25.27
C ASP A 407 17.57 -18.89 -23.81
N ILE A 408 16.69 -17.92 -23.58
CA ILE A 408 16.12 -17.63 -22.27
C ILE A 408 14.62 -17.92 -22.34
N VAL A 409 14.13 -18.87 -21.55
CA VAL A 409 12.70 -19.20 -21.46
C VAL A 409 12.13 -18.55 -20.20
N VAL A 410 11.23 -17.58 -20.37
CA VAL A 410 10.54 -16.88 -19.29
C VAL A 410 9.15 -17.48 -19.10
N ILE A 411 8.85 -17.92 -17.88
CA ILE A 411 7.53 -18.44 -17.50
C ILE A 411 6.95 -17.47 -16.47
N THR A 412 5.95 -16.69 -16.86
CA THR A 412 5.45 -15.58 -16.04
C THR A 412 3.97 -15.33 -16.24
N ASP A 413 3.33 -14.73 -15.24
CA ASP A 413 1.99 -14.17 -15.34
C ASP A 413 1.97 -12.68 -14.98
N VAL A 414 3.12 -12.00 -15.04
CA VAL A 414 3.28 -10.67 -14.46
C VAL A 414 3.44 -9.59 -15.54
N GLN A 415 2.88 -8.42 -15.23
CA GLN A 415 3.21 -7.15 -15.86
C GLN A 415 4.44 -6.54 -15.18
N ASP A 416 5.46 -6.17 -15.95
CA ASP A 416 6.62 -5.46 -15.43
C ASP A 416 6.26 -3.99 -15.13
N ASP A 417 6.40 -3.58 -13.87
CA ASP A 417 6.04 -2.24 -13.41
C ASP A 417 7.22 -1.46 -12.83
N TRP A 418 8.36 -2.12 -12.59
CA TRP A 418 9.48 -1.61 -11.78
C TRP A 418 10.85 -1.73 -12.45
N SER A 419 10.96 -2.37 -13.62
CA SER A 419 12.21 -2.35 -14.38
C SER A 419 12.62 -0.92 -14.76
N TYR A 420 13.93 -0.67 -14.74
CA TYR A 420 14.53 0.61 -15.17
C TYR A 420 14.59 0.75 -16.70
N VAL A 421 14.30 -0.32 -17.44
CA VAL A 421 14.15 -0.36 -18.91
C VAL A 421 12.76 -0.86 -19.29
N ASP A 422 12.28 -0.48 -20.47
CA ASP A 422 11.07 -1.05 -21.07
C ASP A 422 11.38 -2.29 -21.92
N ALA A 423 10.32 -3.02 -22.32
CA ALA A 423 10.43 -4.22 -23.15
C ALA A 423 11.16 -3.99 -24.48
N ALA A 424 11.04 -2.79 -25.07
CA ALA A 424 11.63 -2.50 -26.37
C ALA A 424 13.15 -2.39 -26.24
N LEU A 425 13.62 -1.59 -25.29
CA LEU A 425 15.04 -1.42 -25.03
C LEU A 425 15.67 -2.73 -24.54
N ALA A 426 15.02 -3.45 -23.62
CA ALA A 426 15.52 -4.74 -23.14
C ALA A 426 15.69 -5.74 -24.30
N SER A 427 14.70 -5.83 -25.20
CA SER A 427 14.78 -6.73 -26.35
C SER A 427 15.91 -6.38 -27.34
N GLU A 428 16.23 -5.09 -27.50
CA GLU A 428 17.33 -4.66 -28.35
C GLU A 428 18.68 -5.04 -27.75
N LEU A 429 18.86 -4.80 -26.45
CA LEU A 429 20.08 -5.16 -25.73
C LEU A 429 20.30 -6.67 -25.71
N LEU A 430 19.28 -7.46 -25.35
CA LEU A 430 19.33 -8.92 -25.34
C LEU A 430 19.71 -9.48 -26.72
N LYS A 431 19.16 -8.91 -27.79
CA LYS A 431 19.49 -9.32 -29.15
C LYS A 431 20.93 -8.99 -29.54
N LEU A 432 21.42 -7.81 -29.18
CA LEU A 432 22.82 -7.42 -29.40
C LEU A 432 23.78 -8.39 -28.68
N ASP A 433 23.33 -8.89 -27.54
CA ASP A 433 24.05 -9.82 -26.67
C ASP A 433 23.98 -11.28 -27.14
N GLY A 434 23.26 -11.58 -28.22
CA GLY A 434 23.11 -12.94 -28.74
C GLY A 434 22.10 -13.79 -27.96
N MET A 435 21.22 -13.16 -27.18
CA MET A 435 20.21 -13.81 -26.37
C MET A 435 18.85 -13.81 -27.09
N THR A 436 18.23 -14.98 -27.19
CA THR A 436 16.87 -15.16 -27.71
C THR A 436 15.92 -15.39 -26.55
N VAL A 437 14.85 -14.58 -26.42
CA VAL A 437 13.89 -14.75 -25.32
C VAL A 437 12.62 -15.40 -25.84
N HIS A 438 12.24 -16.50 -25.21
CA HIS A 438 10.97 -17.17 -25.37
C HIS A 438 10.09 -16.90 -24.15
N VAL A 439 8.81 -16.63 -24.34
CA VAL A 439 7.89 -16.29 -23.25
C VAL A 439 6.70 -17.23 -23.22
N ILE A 440 6.46 -17.84 -22.07
CA ILE A 440 5.23 -18.55 -21.74
C ILE A 440 4.45 -17.72 -20.72
N ALA A 441 3.46 -16.98 -21.21
CA ALA A 441 2.52 -16.23 -20.38
C ALA A 441 1.46 -17.19 -19.79
N LEU A 442 1.25 -17.14 -18.47
CA LEU A 442 0.27 -17.97 -17.76
C LEU A 442 -1.00 -17.19 -17.38
N GLY A 443 -2.08 -17.94 -17.13
CA GLY A 443 -3.31 -17.42 -16.54
C GLY A 443 -4.35 -16.91 -17.55
N HIS A 444 -5.58 -16.76 -17.07
CA HIS A 444 -6.74 -16.39 -17.88
C HIS A 444 -6.78 -14.89 -18.23
N ASP A 445 -7.49 -14.53 -19.29
CA ASP A 445 -7.81 -13.13 -19.60
C ASP A 445 -8.97 -12.64 -18.73
N LEU A 446 -9.01 -11.33 -18.47
CA LEU A 446 -10.15 -10.69 -17.80
C LEU A 446 -11.50 -10.99 -18.49
N SER A 447 -11.47 -11.12 -19.83
CA SER A 447 -12.64 -11.48 -20.64
C SER A 447 -13.15 -12.90 -20.41
N ASP A 448 -12.35 -13.78 -19.81
CA ASP A 448 -12.72 -15.17 -19.57
C ASP A 448 -13.68 -15.31 -18.37
N GLY A 449 -13.86 -14.23 -17.57
CA GLY A 449 -14.82 -14.18 -16.46
C GLY A 449 -14.53 -15.17 -15.32
N VAL A 450 -13.29 -15.64 -15.22
CA VAL A 450 -12.84 -16.59 -14.21
C VAL A 450 -12.51 -15.82 -12.92
N PRO A 451 -13.23 -16.06 -11.80
CA PRO A 451 -12.92 -15.41 -10.54
C PRO A 451 -11.59 -15.92 -9.98
N PHE A 452 -10.72 -15.01 -9.58
CA PHE A 452 -9.44 -15.30 -8.95
C PHE A 452 -9.58 -15.29 -7.44
N PHE A 453 -8.95 -16.23 -6.73
CA PHE A 453 -9.02 -16.30 -5.27
C PHE A 453 -7.63 -16.25 -4.66
N ASP A 454 -7.49 -15.45 -3.60
CA ASP A 454 -6.27 -15.39 -2.82
C ASP A 454 -6.06 -16.76 -2.13
N PRO A 455 -4.88 -17.38 -2.34
CA PRO A 455 -4.64 -18.75 -1.90
C PRO A 455 -4.68 -18.88 -0.37
N ILE A 456 -4.40 -17.81 0.37
CA ILE A 456 -4.33 -17.75 1.84
C ILE A 456 -5.68 -17.35 2.41
N THR A 457 -6.25 -16.22 1.96
CA THR A 457 -7.46 -15.64 2.56
C THR A 457 -8.75 -16.20 1.96
N LYS A 458 -8.67 -16.91 0.82
CA LYS A 458 -9.81 -17.43 0.04
C LYS A 458 -10.80 -16.36 -0.41
N LYS A 459 -10.42 -15.07 -0.34
CA LYS A 459 -11.21 -13.96 -0.87
C LYS A 459 -10.97 -13.82 -2.37
N GLU A 460 -11.98 -13.34 -3.07
CA GLU A 460 -11.85 -12.97 -4.49
C GLU A 460 -10.84 -11.82 -4.64
N ILE A 461 -9.93 -11.93 -5.61
CA ILE A 461 -8.93 -10.93 -5.94
C ILE A 461 -9.53 -9.99 -6.99
N PRO A 462 -9.47 -8.65 -6.82
CA PRO A 462 -9.88 -7.71 -7.85
C PRO A 462 -9.14 -7.94 -9.17
N TYR A 463 -9.86 -7.89 -10.29
CA TYR A 463 -9.31 -8.08 -11.63
C TYR A 463 -8.17 -7.11 -12.00
N SER A 464 -8.14 -5.91 -11.42
CA SER A 464 -7.03 -4.95 -11.59
C SER A 464 -5.68 -5.50 -11.13
N ASP A 465 -5.69 -6.42 -10.18
CA ASP A 465 -4.49 -6.94 -9.51
C ASP A 465 -3.94 -8.19 -10.22
N VAL A 466 -4.56 -8.60 -11.34
CA VAL A 466 -4.21 -9.77 -12.16
C VAL A 466 -4.03 -9.40 -13.64
N ALA A 467 -3.96 -8.10 -13.96
CA ALA A 467 -3.76 -7.62 -15.31
C ALA A 467 -2.32 -7.90 -15.77
N VAL A 468 -2.18 -8.54 -16.94
CA VAL A 468 -0.89 -8.89 -17.55
C VAL A 468 -0.75 -8.11 -18.86
N ASP A 469 0.34 -7.36 -19.03
CA ASP A 469 0.66 -6.73 -20.31
C ASP A 469 1.27 -7.76 -21.28
N ARG A 470 0.38 -8.58 -21.84
CA ARG A 470 0.73 -9.59 -22.85
C ARG A 470 1.28 -8.99 -24.13
N HIS A 471 0.97 -7.73 -24.46
CA HIS A 471 1.49 -7.08 -25.65
C HIS A 471 2.99 -6.80 -25.48
N ALA A 472 3.41 -6.31 -24.32
CA ALA A 472 4.83 -6.09 -24.01
C ALA A 472 5.62 -7.41 -24.00
N LEU A 473 5.10 -8.45 -23.35
CA LEU A 473 5.72 -9.78 -23.31
C LEU A 473 5.86 -10.41 -24.70
N LYS A 474 4.82 -10.30 -25.53
CA LYS A 474 4.86 -10.76 -26.91
C LYS A 474 5.91 -10.01 -27.71
N LYS A 475 5.96 -8.68 -27.58
CA LYS A 475 6.95 -7.84 -28.27
C LYS A 475 8.38 -8.20 -27.86
N LEU A 476 8.62 -8.47 -26.58
CA LEU A 476 9.93 -8.90 -26.08
C LEU A 476 10.41 -10.19 -26.78
N ALA A 477 9.55 -11.22 -26.83
CA ALA A 477 9.88 -12.47 -27.49
C ALA A 477 10.15 -12.28 -28.99
N GLU A 478 9.20 -11.67 -29.70
CA GLU A 478 9.30 -11.48 -31.15
C GLU A 478 10.50 -10.60 -31.56
N SER A 479 10.86 -9.61 -30.76
CA SER A 479 11.96 -8.68 -31.07
C SER A 479 13.34 -9.33 -30.92
N THR A 480 13.48 -10.24 -29.95
CA THR A 480 14.70 -11.06 -29.76
C THR A 480 14.74 -12.26 -30.71
N GLY A 481 13.61 -12.61 -31.33
CA GLY A 481 13.50 -13.72 -32.28
C GLY A 481 13.03 -15.04 -31.67
N GLY A 482 12.52 -15.02 -30.44
CA GLY A 482 11.94 -16.18 -29.77
C GLY A 482 10.42 -16.24 -29.87
N ASP A 483 9.86 -17.28 -29.28
CA ASP A 483 8.44 -17.63 -29.35
C ASP A 483 7.64 -17.06 -28.18
N TYR A 484 6.40 -16.63 -28.45
CA TYR A 484 5.43 -16.26 -27.43
C TYR A 484 4.28 -17.26 -27.39
N ALA A 485 4.04 -17.83 -26.22
CA ALA A 485 2.90 -18.71 -25.94
C ALA A 485 2.06 -18.15 -24.79
N HIS A 486 0.74 -18.28 -24.91
CA HIS A 486 -0.19 -18.00 -23.82
C HIS A 486 -0.86 -19.30 -23.40
N ALA A 487 -0.56 -19.77 -22.20
CA ALA A 487 -1.18 -20.94 -21.63
C ALA A 487 -2.31 -20.55 -20.68
N LYS A 488 -3.50 -21.11 -20.86
CA LYS A 488 -4.64 -20.95 -19.93
C LYS A 488 -4.96 -22.23 -19.17
N SER A 489 -4.43 -23.36 -19.64
CA SER A 489 -4.63 -24.69 -19.09
C SER A 489 -3.31 -25.48 -19.04
N LEU A 490 -3.32 -26.61 -18.34
CA LEU A 490 -2.16 -27.50 -18.29
C LEU A 490 -1.82 -28.06 -19.68
N ASP A 491 -2.82 -28.31 -20.52
CA ASP A 491 -2.60 -28.78 -21.88
C ASP A 491 -2.05 -27.69 -22.81
N ASP A 492 -2.43 -26.42 -22.62
CA ASP A 492 -1.77 -25.32 -23.33
C ASP A 492 -0.30 -25.21 -22.93
N LEU A 493 -0.03 -25.36 -21.64
CA LEU A 493 1.32 -25.29 -21.11
C LEU A 493 2.20 -26.42 -21.68
N ARG A 494 1.70 -27.65 -21.71
CA ARG A 494 2.38 -28.78 -22.36
C ARG A 494 2.68 -28.50 -23.83
N ARG A 495 1.70 -28.02 -24.58
CA ARG A 495 1.89 -27.66 -26.00
C ARG A 495 2.95 -26.57 -26.19
N ALA A 496 3.02 -25.58 -25.29
CA ALA A 496 4.04 -24.54 -25.34
C ALA A 496 5.44 -25.13 -25.14
N PHE A 497 5.63 -26.01 -24.16
CA PHE A 497 6.92 -26.66 -23.92
C PHE A 497 7.31 -27.65 -25.03
N ASP A 498 6.35 -28.40 -25.57
CA ASP A 498 6.58 -29.28 -26.72
C ASP A 498 7.08 -28.48 -27.93
N HIS A 499 6.52 -27.29 -28.17
CA HIS A 499 6.98 -26.40 -29.22
C HIS A 499 8.40 -25.88 -28.96
N LEU A 500 8.70 -25.44 -27.73
CA LEU A 500 10.04 -24.99 -27.35
C LEU A 500 11.10 -26.08 -27.52
N GLN A 501 10.76 -27.34 -27.29
CA GLN A 501 11.67 -28.47 -27.52
C GLN A 501 12.05 -28.63 -29.01
N GLU A 502 11.24 -28.09 -29.93
CA GLU A 502 11.53 -28.07 -31.36
C GLU A 502 12.35 -26.84 -31.78
N THR A 503 12.07 -25.67 -31.19
CA THR A 503 12.70 -24.38 -31.57
C THR A 503 14.00 -24.09 -30.85
N VAL A 504 14.11 -24.47 -29.58
CA VAL A 504 15.35 -24.37 -28.80
C VAL A 504 16.20 -25.59 -29.19
N ARG A 505 17.07 -25.45 -30.20
CA ARG A 505 18.02 -26.50 -30.66
C ARG A 505 19.38 -25.97 -31.10
#